data_AF-A0A3N5WR29-F1
#
_entry.id   AF-A0A3N5WR29-F1
#
_cell.length_a   1.000
_cell.length_b   1.000
_cell.length_c   1.000
_cell.angle_alpha   90.00
_cell.angle_beta   90.00
_cell.angle_gamma   90.00
#
_symmetry.space_group_name_H-M   'P 1'
#
loop_
_entity.id
_entity.type
_entity.pdbx_description
1 polymer ?
#
loop_
_entity_poly.entity_id
_entity_poly.type
_entity_poly.pdbx_seq_one_letter_code
_entity_poly.pdbx_strand_id
1 'polypeptide(L)' 'MQKRNRGKMNLEVAALGLGWMGMSRSFEPVPDRQEMIALIRTAVER' A
#
# COMPACT_ATOMS: atom_id res chain seq x y z
N MET A 1 -5.66 -8.47 8.79
CA MET A 1 -4.43 -8.84 8.03
C MET A 1 -3.84 -10.21 8.38
N GLN A 2 -3.56 -11.03 7.36
CA GLN A 2 -2.67 -12.21 7.45
C GLN A 2 -1.20 -11.77 7.29
N LYS A 3 -0.29 -12.36 8.07
CA LYS A 3 1.14 -11.99 8.08
C LYS A 3 2.04 -13.15 7.64
N ARG A 4 3.23 -12.82 7.14
CA ARG A 4 4.27 -13.78 6.74
C ARG A 4 5.67 -13.24 7.03
N ASN A 5 6.62 -14.14 7.25
CA ASN A 5 8.03 -13.78 7.35
C ASN A 5 8.64 -13.60 5.96
N ARG A 6 9.40 -12.52 5.78
CA ARG A 6 10.08 -12.20 4.51
C ARG A 6 11.59 -12.29 4.68
N GLY A 7 12.20 -13.18 3.89
CA GLY A 7 13.65 -13.31 3.76
C GLY A 7 14.34 -13.91 5.00
N LYS A 8 15.68 -13.86 5.00
CA LYS A 8 16.52 -14.45 6.05
C LYS A 8 16.54 -13.64 7.37
N MET A 9 15.96 -12.44 7.37
CA MET A 9 15.93 -11.54 8.52
C MET A 9 14.66 -11.71 9.38
N ASN A 10 13.81 -12.71 9.08
CA ASN A 10 12.55 -12.97 9.79
C ASN A 10 11.67 -11.72 9.97
N LEU A 11 11.67 -10.83 8.98
CA LEU A 11 10.84 -9.64 9.01
C LEU A 11 9.38 -10.04 8.77
N GLU A 12 8.55 -9.87 9.78
CA GLU A 12 7.10 -10.11 9.66
C GLU A 12 6.45 -8.98 8.87
N VAL A 13 5.82 -9.31 7.75
CA VAL A 13 5.11 -8.38 6.87
C VAL A 13 3.71 -8.88 6.57
N ALA A 14 2.82 -7.99 6.12
CA ALA A 14 1.53 -8.42 5.59
C ALA A 14 1.72 -9.36 4.37
N ALA A 15 0.85 -10.36 4.27
CA ALA A 15 0.86 -11.28 3.13
C ALA A 15 0.52 -10.56 1.82
N LEU A 16 -0.29 -9.51 1.89
CA LEU A 16 -0.67 -8.62 0.80
C LEU A 16 -0.05 -7.23 1.03
N GLY A 17 0.50 -6.63 -0.02
CA GLY A 17 1.05 -5.26 0.02
C GLY A 17 0.24 -4.32 -0.87
N LEU A 18 0.15 -3.06 -0.47
CA LEU A 18 -0.43 -2.00 -1.30
C LEU A 18 0.62 -1.46 -2.28
N GLY A 19 0.33 -1.54 -3.58
CA GLY A 19 1.15 -0.94 -4.63
C GLY A 19 0.78 0.54 -4.85
N TRP A 20 1.80 1.39 -4.96
CA TRP A 20 1.66 2.86 -5.04
C TRP A 20 1.82 3.43 -6.47
N MET A 21 2.06 2.56 -7.45
CA MET A 21 2.34 2.99 -8.81
C MET A 21 1.10 3.67 -9.41
N GLY A 22 1.27 4.92 -9.86
CA GLY A 22 0.20 5.73 -10.48
C GLY A 22 -0.49 6.76 -9.59
N MET A 23 -0.13 6.85 -8.30
CA MET A 23 -0.79 7.80 -7.38
C MET A 23 -0.20 9.22 -7.38
N SER A 24 0.83 9.49 -8.18
CA SER A 24 1.53 10.78 -8.13
C SER A 24 1.50 11.50 -9.47
N ARG A 25 2.10 10.97 -10.55
CA ARG A 25 2.18 11.66 -11.85
C ARG A 25 2.44 10.76 -13.08
N SER A 26 2.57 9.45 -12.90
CA SER A 26 3.03 8.56 -13.98
C SER A 26 1.93 8.12 -14.94
N PHE A 27 0.67 8.22 -14.51
CA PHE A 27 -0.50 7.81 -15.27
C PHE A 27 -1.59 8.85 -15.08
N GLU A 28 -2.12 9.36 -16.18
CA GLU A 28 -3.30 10.22 -16.16
C GLU A 28 -4.57 9.34 -16.26
N PRO A 29 -5.67 9.75 -15.60
CA PRO A 29 -5.79 10.91 -14.71
C PRO A 29 -5.11 10.66 -13.35
N VAL A 30 -4.42 11.69 -12.85
CA VAL A 30 -3.82 11.62 -11.51
C VAL A 30 -4.95 11.65 -10.46
N PRO A 31 -5.03 10.66 -9.57
CA PRO A 31 -6.09 10.61 -8.57
C PRO A 31 -5.97 11.75 -7.55
N ASP A 32 -7.09 12.14 -6.95
CA ASP A 32 -7.11 13.20 -5.94
C ASP A 32 -6.24 12.83 -4.73
N ARG A 33 -5.52 13.83 -4.22
CA ARG A 33 -4.59 13.63 -3.11
C ARG A 33 -5.29 13.15 -1.84
N GLN A 34 -6.48 13.66 -1.53
CA GLN A 34 -7.22 13.27 -0.34
C GLN A 34 -7.75 11.84 -0.46
N GLU A 35 -8.21 11.45 -1.64
CA GLU A 35 -8.62 10.06 -1.91
C GLU A 35 -7.46 9.09 -1.72
N MET A 36 -6.26 9.44 -2.21
CA MET A 36 -5.07 8.59 -2.02
C MET A 36 -4.67 8.51 -0.55
N ILE A 37 -4.76 9.60 0.21
CA ILE A 37 -4.51 9.61 1.66
C ILE A 37 -5.51 8.71 2.39
N ALA A 38 -6.80 8.81 2.05
CA ALA A 38 -7.85 7.97 2.62
C ALA A 38 -7.57 6.49 2.33
N LEU A 39 -7.19 6.15 1.10
CA LEU A 39 -6.83 4.79 0.71
C LEU A 39 -5.68 4.22 1.54
N ILE A 40 -4.61 4.99 1.79
CA ILE A 40 -3.49 4.55 2.64
C ILE A 40 -3.99 4.18 4.03
N ARG A 41 -4.82 5.06 4.62
CA ARG A 41 -5.34 4.87 5.97
C ARG A 41 -6.22 3.63 6.05
N THR A 42 -7.13 3.47 5.10
CA THR A 42 -7.98 2.27 5.01
C THR A 42 -7.16 1.00 4.82
N ALA A 43 -6.04 1.06 4.07
CA ALA A 43 -5.17 -0.10 3.88
C ALA A 43 -4.41 -0.50 5.14
N VAL A 44 -4.23 0.40 6.11
CA VAL A 44 -3.66 0.07 7.43
C VAL A 44 -4.71 -0.60 8.33
N GLU A 45 -5.97 -0.22 8.19
CA GLU A 45 -7.08 -0.73 9.01
C GLU A 45 -7.54 -2.15 8.62
N ARG A 46 -7.24 -2.63 7.40
CA ARG A 46 -7.75 -3.90 6.83
C ARG A 46 -6.68 -5.01 6.78
#